data_AF-A0A5K1DVS6-F1
#
_entry.id   AF-A0A5K1DVS6-F1
#
_cell.length_a   1.000
_cell.length_b   1.000
_cell.length_c   1.000
_cell.angle_alpha   90.00
_cell.angle_beta   90.00
_cell.angle_gamma   90.00
#
_symmetry.space_group_name_H-M   'P 1'
#
loop_
_entity.id
_entity.type
_entity.pdbx_description
1 polymer ?
#
loop_
_entity_poly.entity_id
_entity_poly.type
_entity_poly.pdbx_seq_one_letter_code
_entity_poly.pdbx_strand_id
1 'polypeptide(L)' 'GTDEHPGLMPLTMSSIMSMCEMHGYLLDISYYEVYLDRCYDLLEPKMKEVSVLEDRDGKIQLKGLSQ' A
#
# COMPACT_ATOMS: atom_id res chain seq x y z
N GLY A 1 -8.95 -2.65 -13.64
CA GLY A 1 -9.96 -1.89 -14.40
C GLY A 1 -9.25 -1.03 -15.40
N THR A 2 -9.99 -0.32 -16.23
CA THR A 2 -9.47 0.78 -17.05
C THR A 2 -9.99 2.10 -16.49
N ASP A 3 -9.59 3.21 -17.10
CA ASP A 3 -10.09 4.53 -16.70
C ASP A 3 -11.60 4.65 -16.96
N GLU A 4 -12.11 4.03 -18.03
CA GLU A 4 -13.54 4.01 -18.37
C GLU A 4 -14.33 3.01 -17.52
N HIS A 5 -13.69 1.91 -17.13
CA HIS A 5 -14.31 0.83 -16.34
C HIS A 5 -13.46 0.57 -15.08
N PRO A 6 -13.63 1.41 -14.04
CA PRO A 6 -12.80 1.34 -12.84
C PRO A 6 -12.90 -0.03 -12.17
N GLY A 7 -11.74 -0.50 -11.69
CA GLY A 7 -11.63 -1.78 -11.00
C GLY A 7 -11.89 -1.66 -9.49
N LEU A 8 -11.62 -2.75 -8.77
CA LEU A 8 -11.82 -2.80 -7.32
C LEU A 8 -11.01 -1.73 -6.57
N MET A 9 -9.73 -1.53 -6.89
CA MET A 9 -8.88 -0.55 -6.21
C MET A 9 -9.49 0.87 -6.16
N PRO A 10 -9.77 1.54 -7.30
CA PRO A 10 -10.34 2.89 -7.26
C PRO A 10 -11.74 2.95 -6.64
N LEU A 11 -12.58 1.92 -6.83
CA LEU A 11 -13.93 1.87 -6.27
C LEU A 11 -13.93 1.72 -4.73
N THR A 12 -13.12 0.80 -4.22
CA THR A 12 -12.94 0.59 -2.78
C THR A 12 -12.30 1.81 -2.14
N MET A 13 -11.27 2.37 -2.78
CA MET A 13 -10.57 3.54 -2.27
C MET A 13 -11.51 4.76 -2.16
N SER A 14 -12.35 5.00 -3.18
CA SER A 14 -13.39 6.04 -3.13
C SER A 14 -14.33 5.85 -1.94
N SER A 15 -14.77 4.62 -1.68
CA SER A 15 -15.68 4.31 -0.57
C SER A 15 -15.02 4.51 0.80
N ILE A 16 -13.77 4.06 0.97
CA ILE A 16 -13.00 4.25 2.21
C ILE A 16 -12.74 5.74 2.45
N MET A 17 -12.33 6.47 1.42
CA MET A 17 -12.03 7.90 1.53
C MET A 17 -13.27 8.70 1.95
N SER A 18 -14.44 8.44 1.37
CA SER A 18 -15.69 9.07 1.81
C SER A 18 -16.04 8.79 3.28
N MET A 19 -15.76 7.57 3.77
CA MET A 19 -15.95 7.23 5.17
C MET A 19 -14.95 7.98 6.08
N CYS A 20 -13.68 8.05 5.68
CA CYS A 20 -12.64 8.76 6.43
C CYS A 20 -12.96 10.26 6.52
N GLU A 21 -13.40 10.89 5.43
CA GLU A 21 -13.83 12.30 5.40
C GLU A 21 -15.03 12.55 6.34
N MET A 22 -16.01 11.65 6.33
CA MET A 22 -17.20 11.77 7.18
C MET A 22 -16.87 11.70 8.69
N HIS A 23 -15.92 10.84 9.06
CA HIS A 23 -15.60 10.56 10.47
C HIS A 23 -14.31 11.21 10.97
N GLY A 24 -13.58 11.94 10.11
CA GLY A 24 -12.33 12.60 10.45
C GLY A 24 -11.16 11.63 10.66
N TYR A 25 -11.15 10.48 9.99
CA TYR A 25 -10.06 9.51 10.06
C TYR A 25 -8.92 9.85 9.12
N LEU A 26 -7.71 9.45 9.51
CA LEU A 26 -6.52 9.48 8.65
C LEU A 26 -6.40 8.16 7.89
N LEU A 27 -5.83 8.24 6.69
CA LEU A 27 -5.67 7.12 5.78
C LEU A 27 -4.26 7.16 5.19
N ASP A 28 -3.51 6.10 5.44
CA ASP A 28 -2.16 5.88 4.92
C ASP A 28 -2.18 4.74 3.90
N ILE A 29 -1.41 4.84 2.82
CA ILE A 29 -1.42 3.87 1.71
C ILE A 29 0.00 3.50 1.34
N SER A 30 0.32 2.21 1.45
CA SER A 30 1.55 1.66 0.84
C SER A 30 1.24 0.89 -0.43
N TYR A 31 2.13 0.99 -1.42
CA TYR A 31 2.05 0.20 -2.65
C TYR A 31 3.42 -0.38 -3.00
N TYR A 32 3.50 -1.71 -3.17
CA TYR A 32 4.76 -2.42 -3.35
C TYR A 32 4.61 -3.61 -4.29
N GLU A 33 5.73 -4.06 -4.87
CA GLU A 33 5.83 -5.25 -5.69
C GLU A 33 6.72 -6.30 -5.00
N VAL A 34 6.32 -7.57 -5.07
CA VAL A 34 7.17 -8.70 -4.69
C VAL A 34 7.56 -9.46 -5.95
N TYR A 35 8.86 -9.46 -6.26
CA TYR A 35 9.40 -10.12 -7.44
C TYR A 35 10.72 -10.80 -7.12
N LEU A 36 10.85 -12.09 -7.47
CA LEU A 36 12.03 -12.93 -7.20
C LEU A 36 12.50 -12.83 -5.74
N ASP A 37 11.57 -12.93 -4.79
CA ASP A 37 11.82 -12.88 -3.35
C ASP A 37 12.34 -11.51 -2.83
N ARG A 38 12.17 -10.45 -3.64
CA ARG A 38 12.53 -9.08 -3.28
C ARG A 38 11.28 -8.21 -3.25
N CYS A 39 11.24 -7.28 -2.29
CA CYS A 39 10.13 -6.35 -2.11
C CYS A 39 10.56 -4.93 -2.53
N TYR A 40 9.78 -4.28 -3.39
CA TYR A 40 10.10 -2.96 -3.94
C TYR A 40 8.97 -1.98 -3.67
N ASP A 41 9.33 -0.80 -3.19
CA ASP A 41 8.40 0.32 -3.03
C ASP A 41 8.04 0.91 -4.40
N LEU A 42 6.74 0.91 -4.74
CA LEU A 42 6.22 1.43 -6.01
C LEU A 42 5.80 2.90 -5.93
N LEU A 43 5.73 3.47 -4.71
CA LEU A 43 5.44 4.90 -4.52
C LEU A 43 6.69 5.75 -4.65
N GLU A 44 7.87 5.14 -4.54
CA GLU A 44 9.15 5.81 -4.71
C GLU A 44 9.57 5.87 -6.20
N PRO A 45 10.05 7.03 -6.69
CA PRO A 45 10.44 7.20 -8.09
C PRO A 45 11.69 6.39 -8.48
N LYS A 46 12.43 5.86 -7.51
CA LYS A 46 13.54 4.93 -7.72
C LYS A 46 13.14 3.59 -7.14
N MET A 47 13.49 2.50 -7.83
CA MET A 47 13.37 1.14 -7.30
C MET A 47 14.09 1.06 -5.95
N LYS A 48 13.31 1.16 -4.87
CA LYS A 48 13.78 1.15 -3.50
C LYS A 48 13.36 -0.18 -2.93
N GLU A 49 14.34 -1.04 -2.72
CA GLU A 49 14.09 -2.31 -2.05
C GLU A 49 13.74 -2.07 -0.58
N VAL A 50 12.71 -2.78 -0.12
CA VAL A 50 12.16 -2.71 1.23
C VAL A 50 12.62 -3.95 1.99
N SER A 51 13.08 -3.76 3.23
CA SER A 51 13.49 -4.89 4.06
C SER A 51 12.26 -5.59 4.65
N VAL A 52 12.13 -6.89 4.37
CA VAL A 52 11.09 -7.75 4.96
C VAL A 52 11.67 -8.39 6.22
N LEU A 53 11.08 -8.07 7.38
CA LEU A 53 11.50 -8.56 8.69
C LEU A 53 10.35 -9.27 9.37
N GLU A 54 10.65 -10.10 10.37
CA GLU A 54 9.65 -10.74 11.23
C GLU A 54 9.89 -10.26 12.68
N ASP A 55 8.83 -9.81 13.36
CA ASP A 55 8.92 -9.41 14.75
C ASP A 55 8.79 -10.60 15.72
N ARG A 56 8.85 -10.33 17.03
CA ARG A 56 8.83 -11.37 18.08
C ARG A 56 7.51 -12.16 18.13
N ASP A 57 6.45 -11.63 17.56
CA ASP A 57 5.12 -12.26 17.51
C ASP A 57 4.87 -12.96 16.16
N GLY A 58 5.88 -13.02 15.29
CA GLY A 58 5.78 -13.62 13.97
C GLY A 58 5.09 -12.73 12.92
N LYS A 59 4.95 -11.42 13.18
CA LYS A 59 4.34 -10.51 12.20
C LYS A 59 5.39 -9.97 11.26
N ILE A 60 5.03 -9.93 9.97
CA ILE A 60 5.86 -9.36 8.92
C ILE A 60 5.88 -7.83 9.03
N GLN A 61 7.07 -7.26 8.96
CA GLN A 61 7.34 -5.83 9.01
C GLN A 61 8.08 -5.41 7.74
N LEU A 62 7.50 -4.48 6.98
CA LEU A 62 8.06 -3.92 5.75
C LEU A 62 8.83 -2.64 6.07
N LYS A 63 10.07 -2.79 6.53
CA LYS A 63 10.87 -1.67 7.02
C LYS A 63 11.34 -0.78 5.86
N GLY A 64 10.96 0.49 5.93
CA GLY A 64 11.35 1.50 4.94
C GLY A 64 10.37 1.68 3.78
N LEU A 65 9.19 1.03 3.84
CA LEU A 65 8.08 1.23 2.91
C LEU A 65 7.38 2.58 3.15
N SER A 66 7.11 3.31 2.08
CA SER A 66 6.41 4.59 2.10
C SER A 66 4.89 4.43 2.27
N GLN A 67 4.22 5.46 2.80
CA GLN A 67 2.81 5.50 3.19
C GLN A 67 2.12 6.77 2.71
#